data_AF-A0A2H9MTC6-F1
#
_entry.id   AF-A0A2H9MTC6-F1
#
_cell.length_a   1.000
_cell.length_b   1.000
_cell.length_c   1.000
_cell.angle_alpha   90.00
_cell.angle_beta   90.00
_cell.angle_gamma   90.00
#
_symmetry.space_group_name_H-M   'P 1'
#
loop_
_entity.id
_entity.type
_entity.pdbx_description
1 polymer ?
#
loop_
_entity_poly.entity_id
_entity_poly.type
_entity_poly.pdbx_seq_one_letter_code
_entity_poly.pdbx_strand_id
1 'polypeptide(L)'
;MFHFFETKSDKQALQKRKNKIKSELEKWERLAKKSNVSIKTKFALTDSIAHWVIDYVNENEVDLLIVDYPKLSLTESNHYNEIINTIHHEAKCNVLTAKQC
;
A
#
# COMPACT_ATOMS: atom_id res chain seq x y z
N MET A 1 28.12 10.16 5.40
CA MET A 1 27.25 9.44 6.36
C MET A 1 26.35 10.49 7.02
N PHE A 2 25.12 10.66 6.53
CA PHE A 2 24.19 11.65 7.09
C PHE A 2 23.35 10.99 8.17
N HIS A 3 23.72 11.19 9.43
CA HIS A 3 22.85 10.88 10.56
C HIS A 3 21.68 11.86 10.54
N PHE A 4 20.56 11.42 9.95
CA PHE A 4 19.30 12.15 9.97
C PHE A 4 18.79 12.13 11.42
N PHE A 5 19.06 13.20 12.17
CA PHE A 5 18.43 13.39 13.48
C PHE A 5 16.92 13.45 13.25
N GLU A 6 16.18 12.41 13.62
CA GLU A 6 14.72 12.45 13.66
C GLU A 6 14.30 13.60 14.57
N THR A 7 13.93 14.72 13.98
CA THR A 7 13.50 15.88 14.74
C THR A 7 12.13 15.57 15.36
N LYS A 8 11.78 16.27 16.46
CA LYS A 8 10.42 16.17 17.04
C LYS A 8 9.34 16.46 16.00
N SER A 9 9.65 17.25 14.96
CA SER A 9 8.78 17.55 13.83
C SER A 9 8.53 16.33 12.93
N ASP A 10 9.57 15.55 12.62
CA ASP A 10 9.46 14.36 11.77
C ASP A 10 8.60 13.28 12.43
N LYS A 11 8.76 13.09 13.74
CA LYS A 11 7.91 12.18 14.53
C LYS A 11 6.44 12.60 14.51
N GLN A 12 6.16 13.90 14.61
CA GLN A 12 4.80 14.43 14.51
C GLN A 12 4.22 14.27 13.11
N ALA A 13 5.01 14.51 12.06
CA ALA A 13 4.59 14.33 10.67
C ALA A 13 4.26 12.86 10.37
N LEU A 14 5.10 11.92 10.81
CA LEU A 14 4.87 10.48 10.68
C LEU A 14 3.60 10.06 11.43
N GLN A 15 3.40 10.55 12.65
CA GLN A 15 2.20 10.25 13.44
C GLN A 15 0.93 10.77 12.76
N LYS A 16 0.96 11.97 12.18
CA LYS A 16 -0.17 12.52 11.40
C LYS A 16 -0.49 11.66 10.18
N ARG A 17 0.53 11.22 9.43
CA ARG A 17 0.36 10.32 8.28
C ARG A 17 -0.25 8.98 8.71
N LYS A 18 0.27 8.38 9.78
CA LYS A 18 -0.26 7.13 10.35
C LYS A 18 -1.72 7.27 10.77
N ASN A 19 -2.08 8.37 11.43
CA ASN A 19 -3.46 8.64 11.84
C ASN A 19 -4.39 8.82 10.62
N LYS A 20 -3.92 9.49 9.56
CA LYS A 20 -4.69 9.65 8.32
C LYS A 20 -4.99 8.30 7.67
N ILE A 21 -3.98 7.44 7.51
CA ILE A 21 -4.17 6.11 6.90
C ILE A 21 -5.10 5.25 7.77
N LYS A 22 -4.95 5.29 9.10
CA LYS A 22 -5.88 4.61 10.02
C LYS A 22 -7.32 5.08 9.86
N SER A 23 -7.55 6.38 9.81
CA SER A 23 -8.90 6.92 9.63
C SER A 23 -9.53 6.50 8.29
N GLU A 24 -8.76 6.48 7.21
CA GLU A 24 -9.24 5.97 5.92
C GLU A 24 -9.54 4.46 6.00
N LEU A 25 -8.68 3.67 6.64
CA LEU A 25 -8.93 2.24 6.82
C LEU A 25 -10.22 1.98 7.61
N GLU A 26 -10.46 2.72 8.69
CA GLU A 26 -11.70 2.60 9.47
C GLU A 26 -12.94 2.89 8.62
N LYS A 27 -12.86 3.83 7.68
CA LYS A 27 -13.97 4.09 6.73
C LYS A 27 -14.20 2.88 5.83
N TRP A 28 -13.14 2.30 5.26
CA TRP A 28 -13.23 1.11 4.42
C TRP A 28 -13.80 -0.10 5.18
N GLU A 29 -13.36 -0.34 6.42
CA GLU A 29 -13.89 -1.41 7.27
C GLU A 29 -15.38 -1.21 7.58
N ARG A 30 -15.81 0.03 7.84
CA ARG A 30 -17.24 0.35 8.04
C ARG A 30 -18.06 0.09 6.78
N LEU A 31 -17.53 0.43 5.59
CA LEU A 31 -18.19 0.15 4.32
C LEU A 31 -18.30 -1.35 4.06
N ALA A 32 -17.22 -2.11 4.25
CA ALA A 32 -17.22 -3.56 4.10
C ALA A 32 -18.24 -4.23 5.03
N LYS A 33 -18.28 -3.82 6.32
CA LYS A 33 -19.27 -4.31 7.29
C LYS A 33 -20.71 -4.01 6.85
N LYS A 34 -20.99 -2.81 6.34
CA LYS A 34 -22.32 -2.44 5.82
C LYS A 34 -22.74 -3.32 4.62
N SER A 35 -21.77 -3.69 3.80
CA SER A 35 -21.99 -4.56 2.63
C SER A 35 -21.91 -6.05 2.95
N ASN A 36 -21.82 -6.44 4.24
CA ASN A 36 -21.66 -7.82 4.69
C ASN A 36 -20.45 -8.55 4.06
N VAL A 37 -19.38 -7.80 3.78
CA VAL A 37 -18.12 -8.31 3.24
C VAL A 37 -17.14 -8.55 4.37
N SER A 38 -16.60 -9.77 4.45
CA SER A 38 -15.52 -10.09 5.38
C SER A 38 -14.25 -9.37 4.94
N ILE A 39 -13.65 -8.59 5.85
CA ILE A 39 -12.43 -7.83 5.59
C ILE A 39 -11.35 -8.19 6.60
N LYS A 40 -10.13 -8.39 6.10
CA LYS A 40 -8.91 -8.48 6.91
C LYS A 40 -8.02 -7.30 6.52
N THR A 41 -7.57 -6.55 7.50
CA THR A 41 -6.73 -5.37 7.30
C THR A 41 -5.37 -5.59 7.95
N LYS A 42 -4.29 -5.15 7.27
CA LYS A 42 -2.92 -5.29 7.76
C LYS A 42 -2.17 -3.99 7.52
N PHE A 43 -1.48 -3.50 8.55
CA PHE A 43 -0.51 -2.42 8.44
C PHE A 43 0.88 -2.99 8.51
N ALA A 44 1.75 -2.55 7.61
CA ALA A 44 3.17 -2.87 7.65
C ALA A 44 4.02 -1.62 7.52
N LEU A 45 5.14 -1.64 8.23
CA LEU A 45 6.27 -0.77 7.97
C LEU A 45 7.26 -1.61 7.17
N THR A 46 7.62 -1.16 5.97
CA THR A 46 8.50 -1.90 5.07
C THR A 46 9.41 -0.94 4.33
N ASP A 47 10.62 -1.39 4.05
CA ASP A 47 11.59 -0.70 3.20
C ASP A 47 11.33 -0.99 1.71
N SER A 48 10.59 -2.07 1.39
CA SER A 48 10.16 -2.42 0.04
C SER A 48 8.68 -2.79 0.02
N ILE A 49 7.87 -1.96 -0.64
CA ILE A 49 6.43 -2.21 -0.80
C ILE A 49 6.20 -3.43 -1.69
N ALA A 50 6.95 -3.56 -2.79
CA ALA A 50 6.78 -4.65 -3.75
C ALA A 50 6.94 -6.03 -3.09
N HIS A 51 8.09 -6.27 -2.45
CA HIS A 51 8.36 -7.56 -1.81
C HIS A 51 7.35 -7.89 -0.71
N TRP A 52 7.00 -6.91 0.12
CA TRP A 52 6.01 -7.13 1.17
C TRP A 52 4.64 -7.53 0.61
N VAL A 53 4.20 -6.88 -0.47
CA VAL A 53 2.94 -7.23 -1.14
C VAL A 53 3.03 -8.62 -1.76
N ILE A 54 4.12 -8.94 -2.46
CA ILE A 54 4.36 -10.25 -3.09
C ILE A 54 4.32 -11.37 -2.06
N ASP A 55 5.06 -11.23 -0.96
CA ASP A 55 5.08 -12.20 0.12
C ASP A 55 3.68 -12.37 0.71
N TYR A 56 2.98 -11.26 0.97
CA TYR A 56 1.64 -11.31 1.53
C TYR A 56 0.63 -12.04 0.62
N VAL A 57 0.60 -11.73 -0.67
CA VAL A 57 -0.34 -12.39 -1.60
C VAL A 57 -0.03 -13.86 -1.80
N ASN A 58 1.26 -14.23 -1.80
CA ASN A 58 1.70 -15.60 -1.94
C ASN A 58 1.41 -16.43 -0.68
N GLU A 59 1.69 -15.89 0.51
CA GLU A 59 1.45 -16.57 1.80
C GLU A 59 -0.04 -16.75 2.12
N ASN A 60 -0.88 -15.82 1.67
CA ASN A 60 -2.32 -15.84 1.94
C ASN A 60 -3.13 -16.42 0.77
N GLU A 61 -2.45 -16.97 -0.25
CA GLU A 61 -3.07 -17.60 -1.42
C GLU A 61 -4.14 -16.69 -2.07
N VAL A 62 -3.82 -15.41 -2.24
CA VAL A 62 -4.75 -14.43 -2.81
C VAL A 62 -4.93 -14.70 -4.31
N ASP A 63 -6.17 -14.81 -4.78
CA ASP A 63 -6.45 -15.07 -6.21
C ASP A 63 -6.32 -13.83 -7.11
N LEU A 64 -6.66 -12.66 -6.55
CA LEU A 64 -6.72 -11.38 -7.27
C LEU A 64 -6.22 -10.23 -6.38
N LEU A 65 -5.15 -9.56 -6.84
CA LEU A 65 -4.65 -8.32 -6.28
C LEU A 65 -5.16 -7.14 -7.11
N ILE A 66 -5.88 -6.21 -6.47
CA ILE A 66 -6.34 -4.96 -7.09
C ILE A 66 -5.51 -3.81 -6.51
N VAL A 67 -4.89 -3.02 -7.40
CA VAL A 67 -4.08 -1.86 -7.00
C VAL A 67 -4.55 -0.63 -7.77
N ASP A 68 -4.84 0.46 -7.06
CA ASP A 68 -5.16 1.75 -7.68
C ASP A 68 -3.88 2.40 -8.23
N TYR A 69 -3.92 3.06 -9.38
CA TYR A 69 -2.80 3.80 -9.94
C TYR A 69 -2.95 5.29 -9.56
N PRO A 70 -2.23 5.78 -8.53
CA PRO A 70 -2.39 7.16 -8.10
C PRO A 70 -1.88 8.16 -9.16
N LYS A 71 -2.41 9.39 -9.11
CA LYS A 71 -1.86 10.52 -9.87
C LYS A 71 -0.55 10.96 -9.23
N LEU A 72 0.56 10.50 -9.80
CA LEU A 72 1.90 10.72 -9.29
C LEU A 72 2.65 11.75 -10.16
N SER A 73 3.56 12.50 -9.55
CA SER A 73 4.54 13.28 -10.33
C SER A 73 5.41 12.35 -11.20
N LEU A 74 6.12 12.87 -12.21
CA LEU A 74 6.95 12.04 -13.11
C LEU A 74 7.91 11.10 -12.36
N THR A 75 8.59 11.61 -11.32
CA THR A 75 9.53 10.82 -10.50
C THR A 75 8.82 9.75 -9.68
N GLU A 76 7.69 10.12 -9.05
CA GLU A 76 6.88 9.19 -8.28
C GLU A 76 6.25 8.13 -9.20
N SER A 77 5.88 8.49 -10.43
CA SER A 77 5.30 7.61 -11.42
C SER A 77 6.29 6.54 -11.88
N ASN A 78 7.57 6.88 -12.06
CA ASN A 78 8.59 5.89 -12.42
C ASN A 78 8.82 4.89 -11.29
N HIS A 79 8.96 5.38 -10.06
CA HIS A 79 9.12 4.51 -8.89
C HIS A 79 7.90 3.60 -8.68
N TYR A 80 6.70 4.12 -8.90
CA TYR A 80 5.48 3.34 -8.83
C TYR A 80 5.36 2.30 -9.95
N ASN A 81 5.72 2.67 -11.17
CA ASN A 81 5.78 1.74 -12.29
C ASN A 81 6.75 0.58 -12.01
N GLU A 82 7.90 0.85 -11.40
CA GLU A 82 8.83 -0.19 -10.96
C GLU A 82 8.18 -1.13 -9.93
N ILE A 83 7.55 -0.59 -8.89
CA ILE A 83 6.84 -1.40 -7.87
C ILE A 83 5.78 -2.30 -8.53
N ILE A 84 4.93 -1.72 -9.38
CA ILE A 84 3.84 -2.43 -10.04
C ILE A 84 4.38 -3.49 -11.01
N ASN A 85 5.42 -3.16 -11.77
CA ASN A 85 6.09 -4.11 -12.64
C ASN A 85 6.68 -5.28 -11.83
N THR A 86 7.38 -5.03 -10.73
CA THR A 86 7.90 -6.11 -9.87
C THR A 86 6.77 -7.01 -9.36
N ILE A 87 5.67 -6.41 -8.87
CA ILE A 87 4.49 -7.17 -8.42
C ILE A 87 3.91 -8.01 -9.56
N HIS A 88 3.75 -7.45 -10.76
CA HIS A 88 3.22 -8.18 -11.92
C HIS A 88 4.11 -9.37 -12.35
N HIS A 89 5.43 -9.25 -12.18
CA HIS A 89 6.36 -10.30 -12.60
C HIS A 89 6.50 -11.43 -11.56
N GLU A 90 6.38 -11.10 -10.26
CA GLU A 90 6.73 -12.02 -9.17
C GLU A 90 5.52 -12.54 -8.37
N ALA A 91 4.39 -11.83 -8.37
CA ALA A 91 3.20 -12.29 -7.67
C ALA A 91 2.58 -13.50 -8.39
N LYS A 92 2.18 -14.54 -7.63
CA LYS A 92 1.54 -15.75 -8.17
C LYS A 92 0.04 -15.60 -8.42
N CYS A 93 -0.48 -14.37 -8.38
CA CYS A 93 -1.90 -14.07 -8.47
C CYS A 93 -2.21 -13.18 -9.68
N ASN A 94 -3.49 -13.08 -10.04
CA ASN A 94 -3.90 -12.11 -11.05
C ASN A 94 -3.77 -10.70 -10.47
N VAL A 95 -3.19 -9.78 -11.23
CA VAL A 95 -3.00 -8.39 -10.79
C VAL A 95 -3.81 -7.46 -11.70
N LEU A 96 -4.71 -6.67 -11.12
CA LEU A 96 -5.51 -5.67 -11.80
C LEU A 96 -5.12 -4.27 -11.32
N THR A 97 -4.55 -3.48 -12.23
CA THR A 97 -4.24 -2.07 -11.98
C THR A 97 -5.39 -1.19 -12.44
N ALA A 98 -6.04 -0.49 -11.52
CA ALA A 98 -7.08 0.47 -11.85
C ALA A 98 -6.43 1.82 -12.19
N LYS A 99 -6.50 2.24 -13.45
CA LYS A 99 -6.04 3.57 -13.86
C LYS A 99 -7.19 4.57 -13.71
N GLN A 100 -6.98 5.66 -12.97
CA GLN A 100 -7.91 6.78 -13.01
C GLN A 100 -7.82 7.47 -14.39
N CYS A 101 -8.90 7.39 -15.16
CA CYS A 101 -9.11 8.19 -16.37
C CYS A 101 -9.27 9.68 -16.05
#